data_AF-A0A6J7UCQ4-F1
#
_entry.id   AF-A0A6J7UCQ4-F1
#
_cell.length_a   1.000
_cell.length_b   1.000
_cell.length_c   1.000
_cell.angle_alpha   90.00
_cell.angle_beta   90.00
_cell.angle_gamma   90.00
#
_symmetry.space_group_name_H-M   'P 1'
#
loop_
_entity.id
_entity.type
_entity.pdbx_description
1 polymer ?
#
loop_
_entity_poly.entity_id
_entity_poly.type
_entity_poly.pdbx_seq_one_letter_code
_entity_poly.pdbx_strand_id
1 'polypeptide(L)'
;MATTVVPDTVRPNYLNEQELAVLRVLVGFSGRVVSRAELARQSGLGDRSARRCDAILVEIRRRLGPESIRTVRSRGWMLIAEAADTARTLVT
;
A
#
# COMPACT_ATOMS: atom_id res chain seq x y z
N MET A 1 27.68 -3.37 4.70
CA MET A 1 26.50 -2.51 4.50
C MET A 1 25.59 -3.23 3.51
N ALA A 2 24.58 -3.95 4.01
CA ALA A 2 23.77 -4.86 3.21
C ALA A 2 22.51 -4.17 2.69
N THR A 3 22.51 -3.78 1.42
CA THR A 3 21.27 -3.52 0.68
C THR A 3 20.92 -4.81 -0.05
N THR A 4 20.22 -5.72 0.63
CA THR A 4 19.66 -6.90 -0.01
C THR A 4 18.39 -6.49 -0.75
N VAL A 5 18.50 -6.32 -2.06
CA VAL A 5 17.33 -6.21 -2.94
C VAL A 5 16.79 -7.63 -3.10
N VAL A 6 15.71 -7.94 -2.39
CA VAL A 6 15.09 -9.27 -2.41
C VAL A 6 14.33 -9.44 -3.75
N PRO A 7 14.61 -10.47 -4.56
CA PRO A 7 13.81 -10.77 -5.73
C PRO A 7 12.48 -11.38 -5.29
N ASP A 8 11.38 -10.64 -5.51
CA ASP A 8 10.02 -11.12 -5.23
C ASP A 8 9.57 -12.01 -6.39
N THR A 9 9.91 -13.30 -6.31
CA THR A 9 9.43 -14.31 -7.26
C THR A 9 8.57 -15.30 -6.49
N VAL A 10 7.26 -15.26 -6.80
CA VAL A 10 6.20 -16.21 -6.41
C VAL A 10 5.89 -16.22 -4.90
N ARG A 11 4.92 -15.40 -4.46
CA ARG A 11 4.34 -15.53 -3.11
C ARG A 11 2.82 -15.73 -3.15
N PRO A 12 2.32 -16.93 -2.87
CA PRO A 12 0.92 -17.08 -2.46
C PRO A 12 0.76 -16.40 -1.09
N ASN A 13 -0.12 -15.40 -1.02
CA ASN A 13 -0.67 -14.77 0.18
C ASN A 13 0.21 -14.01 1.18
N TYR A 14 1.53 -13.92 1.05
CA TYR A 14 2.33 -13.08 1.98
C TYR A 14 2.58 -11.68 1.40
N LEU A 15 2.20 -10.63 2.13
CA LEU A 15 2.61 -9.25 1.85
C LEU A 15 4.03 -9.08 2.38
N ASN A 16 4.92 -8.48 1.59
CA ASN A 16 6.26 -8.11 2.04
C ASN A 16 6.19 -6.99 3.10
N GLU A 17 7.24 -6.80 3.90
CA GLU A 17 7.27 -5.77 4.97
C GLU A 17 6.92 -4.37 4.46
N GLN A 18 7.38 -4.02 3.25
CA GLN A 18 7.08 -2.75 2.60
C GLN A 18 5.60 -2.62 2.20
N GLU A 19 5.02 -3.71 1.68
CA GLU A 19 3.60 -3.74 1.31
C GLU A 19 2.72 -3.67 2.54
N LEU A 20 3.11 -4.38 3.60
CA LEU A 20 2.45 -4.34 4.89
C LEU A 20 2.55 -2.95 5.52
N ALA A 21 3.70 -2.27 5.42
CA ALA A 21 3.87 -0.90 5.86
C ALA A 21 2.94 0.06 5.11
N VAL A 22 2.88 -0.03 3.77
CA VAL A 22 1.96 0.78 2.95
C VAL A 22 0.50 0.49 3.30
N LEU A 23 0.15 -0.79 3.47
CA LEU A 23 -1.20 -1.21 3.81
C LEU A 23 -1.61 -0.69 5.20
N ARG A 24 -0.72 -0.75 6.19
CA ARG A 24 -0.96 -0.17 7.53
C ARG A 24 -1.21 1.34 7.48
N VAL A 25 -0.48 2.07 6.63
CA VAL A 25 -0.73 3.49 6.39
C VAL A 25 -2.12 3.69 5.78
N LEU A 26 -2.46 2.95 4.71
CA LEU A 26 -3.77 3.06 4.08
C LEU A 26 -4.93 2.74 5.05
N VAL A 27 -4.76 1.74 5.92
CA VAL A 27 -5.72 1.38 6.97
C VAL A 27 -5.82 2.48 8.02
N GLY A 28 -4.71 3.07 8.45
CA GLY A 28 -4.70 4.20 9.39
C GLY A 28 -5.35 5.47 8.83
N PHE A 29 -5.31 5.64 7.51
CA PHE A 29 -5.94 6.73 6.78
C PHE A 29 -7.20 6.28 6.01
N SER A 30 -7.85 5.19 6.43
CA SER A 30 -9.08 4.70 5.78
C SER A 30 -10.13 5.80 5.68
N GLY A 31 -10.73 5.97 4.50
CA GLY A 31 -11.69 7.06 4.25
C GLY A 31 -11.05 8.44 4.06
N ARG A 32 -9.73 8.55 4.02
CA ARG A 32 -9.00 9.80 3.72
C ARG A 32 -8.11 9.63 2.49
N VAL A 33 -7.84 10.73 1.80
CA VAL A 33 -6.93 10.75 0.66
C VAL A 33 -5.50 10.87 1.18
N VAL A 34 -4.68 9.87 0.91
CA VAL A 34 -3.24 9.84 1.20
C VAL A 34 -2.47 10.23 -0.06
N SER A 35 -1.66 11.28 0.04
CA SER A 35 -0.81 11.72 -1.06
C SER A 35 0.38 10.78 -1.24
N ARG A 36 1.02 10.83 -2.42
CA ARG A 36 2.24 10.07 -2.71
C ARG A 36 3.35 10.31 -1.68
N ALA A 37 3.59 11.59 -1.36
CA ALA A 37 4.62 11.98 -0.43
C ALA A 37 4.32 11.48 0.99
N GLU A 38 3.06 11.59 1.44
CA GLU A 38 2.66 11.11 2.76
C GLU A 38 2.76 9.59 2.86
N LEU A 39 2.33 8.87 1.82
CA LEU A 39 2.44 7.42 1.75
C LEU A 39 3.90 6.99 1.86
N ALA A 40 4.79 7.58 1.04
CA ALA A 40 6.21 7.26 1.03
C ALA A 40 6.93 7.61 2.34
N ARG A 41 6.52 8.71 3.00
CA ARG A 41 7.07 9.12 4.29
C ARG A 41 6.66 8.15 5.40
N GLN A 42 5.37 7.82 5.48
CA GLN A 42 4.83 6.99 6.54
C GLN A 42 5.21 5.51 6.39
N SER A 43 5.35 5.02 5.15
CA SER A 43 5.76 3.63 4.90
C SER A 43 7.28 3.43 4.91
N GLY A 44 8.07 4.50 5.10
CA GLY A 44 9.54 4.44 5.06
C GLY A 44 10.13 4.14 3.68
N LEU A 45 9.34 4.29 2.60
CA LEU A 45 9.78 4.00 1.23
C LEU A 45 10.71 5.10 0.65
N GLY A 46 10.73 6.29 1.26
CA GLY A 46 11.55 7.44 0.84
C GLY A 46 11.06 8.10 -0.46
N ASP A 47 11.51 9.33 -0.74
CA ASP A 47 11.00 10.19 -1.83
C ASP A 47 11.09 9.60 -3.25
N ARG A 48 11.98 8.62 -3.50
CA ARG A 48 12.24 8.08 -4.85
C ARG A 48 11.45 6.83 -5.23
N SER A 49 10.34 6.56 -4.55
CA SER A 49 9.66 5.26 -4.61
C SER A 49 8.28 5.27 -5.25
N ALA A 50 7.88 6.35 -5.94
CA ALA A 50 6.55 6.47 -6.55
C ALA A 50 6.12 5.23 -7.37
N ARG A 51 7.00 4.72 -8.24
CA ARG A 51 6.75 3.50 -9.01
C ARG A 51 6.52 2.26 -8.14
N ARG A 52 7.20 2.18 -7.00
CA ARG A 52 7.03 1.09 -6.05
C ARG A 52 5.70 1.22 -5.31
N CYS A 53 5.31 2.44 -4.91
CA CYS A 53 3.98 2.68 -4.36
C CYS A 53 2.88 2.26 -5.34
N ASP A 54 3.01 2.61 -6.64
CA ASP A 54 2.06 2.19 -7.67
C ASP A 54 1.98 0.65 -7.78
N ALA A 55 3.12 -0.05 -7.81
CA ALA A 55 3.15 -1.51 -7.86
C ALA A 55 2.51 -2.16 -6.61
N ILE A 56 2.86 -1.66 -5.42
CA ILE A 56 2.29 -2.14 -4.16
C ILE A 56 0.77 -1.91 -4.11
N LEU A 57 0.29 -0.75 -4.57
CA LEU A 57 -1.13 -0.44 -4.63
C LEU A 57 -1.89 -1.36 -5.59
N VAL A 58 -1.28 -1.71 -6.73
CA VAL A 58 -1.87 -2.67 -7.68
C VAL A 58 -1.98 -4.05 -7.04
N GLU A 59 -0.97 -4.51 -6.32
CA GLU A 59 -1.00 -5.81 -5.62
C GLU A 59 -2.01 -5.82 -4.47
N ILE A 60 -2.05 -4.78 -3.63
CA ILE A 60 -3.06 -4.64 -2.59
C ILE A 60 -4.47 -4.64 -3.19
N ARG A 61 -4.69 -3.92 -4.30
CA ARG A 61 -5.97 -3.85 -5.00
C ARG A 61 -6.38 -5.20 -5.60
N ARG A 62 -5.42 -6.02 -6.04
CA ARG A 62 -5.70 -7.41 -6.49
C ARG A 62 -6.16 -8.31 -5.36
N ARG A 63 -5.64 -8.11 -4.15
CA ARG A 63 -5.99 -8.93 -2.98
C ARG A 63 -7.29 -8.53 -2.30
N LEU A 64 -7.51 -7.22 -2.11
CA LEU A 64 -8.73 -6.70 -1.47
C LEU A 64 -9.90 -6.59 -2.45
N GLY A 65 -9.61 -6.53 -3.74
CA GLY A 65 -10.58 -6.30 -4.81
C GLY A 65 -10.47 -4.88 -5.39
N PRO A 66 -10.85 -4.71 -6.66
CA PRO A 66 -10.66 -3.46 -7.40
C PRO A 66 -11.33 -2.27 -6.72
N GLU A 67 -12.48 -2.45 -6.08
CA GLU A 67 -13.21 -1.36 -5.45
C GLU A 67 -12.61 -0.90 -4.12
N SER A 68 -11.58 -1.58 -3.60
CA SER A 68 -11.05 -1.29 -2.26
C SER A 68 -10.26 0.02 -2.17
N ILE A 69 -9.61 0.43 -3.26
CA ILE A 69 -8.77 1.65 -3.30
C ILE A 69 -9.30 2.57 -4.38
N ARG A 70 -9.68 3.78 -4.00
CA ARG A 70 -10.09 4.83 -4.92
C ARG A 70 -8.92 5.74 -5.26
N THR A 71 -8.57 5.81 -6.54
CA THR A 71 -7.57 6.75 -7.03
C THR A 71 -8.19 8.13 -7.19
N VAL A 72 -7.64 9.13 -6.50
CA VAL A 72 -8.06 10.53 -6.59
C VAL A 72 -7.03 11.29 -7.42
N ARG A 73 -7.38 11.57 -8.68
CA ARG A 73 -6.49 12.24 -9.65
C ARG A 73 -5.89 13.52 -9.04
N SER A 74 -4.57 13.66 -9.19
CA SER A 74 -3.76 14.77 -8.67
C SER A 74 -3.71 14.93 -7.14
N ARG A 75 -4.39 14.09 -6.34
CA ARG A 75 -4.33 14.14 -4.86
C ARG A 75 -3.72 12.90 -4.23
N GLY A 76 -3.93 11.72 -4.78
CA GLY A 76 -3.36 10.47 -4.26
C GLY A 76 -4.37 9.33 -4.26
N TRP A 77 -4.36 8.52 -3.21
CA TRP A 77 -5.20 7.33 -3.09
C TRP A 77 -5.97 7.32 -1.79
N MET A 78 -7.15 6.73 -1.82
CA MET A 78 -8.03 6.61 -0.67
C MET A 78 -8.45 5.15 -0.52
N LEU A 79 -8.20 4.57 0.64
CA LEU A 79 -8.79 3.28 0.99
C LEU A 79 -10.26 3.52 1.30
N ILE A 80 -11.15 2.76 0.66
CA ILE A 80 -12.59 2.83 0.96
C ILE A 80 -12.81 2.24 2.35
N ALA A 81 -13.67 2.88 3.15
CA ALA A 81 -13.94 2.47 4.52
C ALA A 81 -14.44 1.01 4.59
N GLU A 82 -15.28 0.59 3.66
CA GLU A 82 -15.78 -0.80 3.56
C GLU A 82 -14.68 -1.83 3.34
N ALA A 83 -13.60 -1.45 2.63
CA ALA A 83 -12.45 -2.32 2.42
C ALA A 83 -11.41 -2.22 3.54
N ALA A 84 -11.57 -1.28 4.48
CA ALA A 84 -10.62 -1.04 5.55
C ALA A 84 -10.62 -2.17 6.57
N ASP A 85 -11.77 -2.77 6.88
CA ASP A 85 -11.87 -3.94 7.77
C ASP A 85 -11.15 -5.15 7.17
N THR A 86 -11.39 -5.45 5.88
CA THR A 86 -10.69 -6.51 5.16
C THR A 86 -9.18 -6.26 5.12
N ALA A 87 -8.77 -5.02 4.85
CA ALA A 87 -7.37 -4.61 4.87
C ALA A 87 -6.73 -4.73 6.26
N ARG A 88 -7.49 -4.45 7.33
CA ARG A 88 -7.03 -4.55 8.71
C ARG A 88 -6.77 -6.01 9.11
N THR A 89 -7.59 -6.93 8.64
CA THR A 89 -7.39 -8.38 8.81
C THR A 89 -6.10 -8.86 8.13
N LEU A 90 -5.68 -8.23 7.03
CA LEU A 90 -4.43 -8.60 6.33
C LEU A 90 -3.15 -8.07 6.97
N VAL A 91 -3.25 -7.08 7.87
CA VAL A 91 -2.09 -6.50 8.58
C VAL A 91 -2.01 -6.90 10.06
N THR A 92 -2.99 -7.67 10.54
CA THR A 92 -3.06 -8.23 11.90
C THR A 92 -2.40 -9.59 11.92
#